data_AF-A0A959TYN8-F1
#
_entry.id   AF-A0A959TYN8-F1
#
_cell.length_a   1.000
_cell.length_b   1.000
_cell.length_c   1.000
_cell.angle_alpha   90.00
_cell.angle_beta   90.00
_cell.angle_gamma   90.00
#
_symmetry.space_group_name_H-M   'P 1'
#
loop_
_entity.id
_entity.type
_entity.pdbx_description
1 polymer ?
#
loop_
_entity_poly.entity_id
_entity_poly.type
_entity_poly.pdbx_seq_one_letter_code
_entity_poly.pdbx_strand_id
1 'polypeptide(L)'
;MLTKMLAGLHEQVSYALQLDDGPFPLDEWVGREIQIRATGEMTCVSCGRTVRKFYGQGFCFPCLRDAPEASECIVRPELCQAHLGKGRDVEWERRHHDTEHVVYLSRTGGIKVGVTRSDQVPVRWIDQGAVEAVIIARTPYRQLAGLIEVELKKHFKDRTDWR
;
A
#
# COMPACT_ATOMS: atom_id res chain seq x y z
N MET A 1 -9.56 -7.14 15.25
CA MET A 1 -8.20 -6.60 14.96
C MET A 1 -8.29 -5.42 14.01
N LEU A 2 -7.64 -4.27 14.27
CA LEU A 2 -7.66 -3.16 13.28
C LEU A 2 -6.81 -3.52 12.07
N THR A 3 -7.44 -3.50 10.89
CA THR A 3 -6.79 -3.75 9.60
C THR A 3 -6.92 -2.53 8.71
N LYS A 4 -6.35 -2.60 7.50
CA LYS A 4 -6.48 -1.52 6.51
C LYS A 4 -7.97 -1.18 6.32
N MET A 5 -8.28 0.11 6.40
CA MET A 5 -9.62 0.61 6.10
C MET A 5 -10.03 0.26 4.68
N LEU A 6 -11.32 -0.02 4.50
CA LEU A 6 -11.92 -0.09 3.19
C LEU A 6 -12.15 1.33 2.69
N ALA A 7 -11.83 1.55 1.41
CA ALA A 7 -12.05 2.82 0.75
C ALA A 7 -12.71 2.57 -0.62
N GLY A 8 -13.71 3.38 -0.94
CA GLY A 8 -14.43 3.35 -2.20
C GLY A 8 -14.58 4.75 -2.78
N LEU A 9 -14.86 4.81 -4.09
CA LEU A 9 -15.21 6.06 -4.77
C LEU A 9 -16.51 5.87 -5.55
N HIS A 10 -17.52 6.64 -5.16
CA HIS A 10 -18.75 6.87 -5.93
C HIS A 10 -18.77 8.33 -6.38
N GLU A 11 -19.81 9.09 -6.05
CA GLU A 11 -19.80 10.57 -6.19
C GLU A 11 -18.84 11.23 -5.21
N GLN A 12 -18.68 10.63 -4.03
CA GLN A 12 -17.74 11.02 -2.99
C GLN A 12 -16.93 9.80 -2.52
N VAL A 13 -15.80 10.06 -1.87
CA VAL A 13 -15.00 9.02 -1.22
C VAL A 13 -15.77 8.51 0.00
N SER A 14 -15.83 7.20 0.16
CA SER A 14 -16.35 6.55 1.37
C SER A 14 -15.29 5.72 2.07
N TYR A 15 -15.36 5.68 3.41
CA TYR A 15 -14.45 4.90 4.24
C TYR A 15 -15.19 3.99 5.21
N ALA A 16 -14.67 2.79 5.44
CA ALA A 16 -15.15 1.91 6.50
C ALA A 16 -14.00 1.24 7.27
N LEU A 17 -14.15 1.12 8.59
CA LEU A 17 -13.30 0.29 9.43
C LEU A 17 -13.69 -1.17 9.26
N GLN A 18 -12.72 -2.04 9.00
CA GLN A 18 -12.96 -3.48 9.03
C GLN A 18 -12.87 -3.95 10.50
N LEU A 19 -14.03 -4.18 11.11
CA LEU A 19 -14.15 -4.75 12.45
C LEU A 19 -14.48 -6.24 12.37
N ASP A 20 -14.41 -6.93 13.51
CA ASP A 20 -14.68 -8.38 13.57
C ASP A 20 -16.16 -8.68 13.27
N ASP A 21 -17.07 -7.74 13.57
CA ASP A 21 -18.51 -7.79 13.25
C ASP A 21 -18.84 -7.32 11.81
N GLY A 22 -17.82 -6.95 11.02
CA GLY A 22 -17.95 -6.48 9.64
C GLY A 22 -17.52 -5.02 9.40
N PRO A 23 -17.77 -4.49 8.19
CA PRO A 23 -17.43 -3.11 7.85
C PRO A 23 -18.28 -2.11 8.64
N PHE A 24 -17.62 -1.18 9.31
CA PHE A 24 -18.24 -0.06 10.02
C PHE A 24 -18.01 1.25 9.24
N PRO A 25 -19.06 1.83 8.62
CA PRO A 25 -18.94 3.08 7.86
C PRO A 25 -18.49 4.26 8.73
N LEU A 26 -17.58 5.08 8.20
CA LEU A 26 -17.02 6.23 8.92
C LEU A 26 -17.53 7.58 8.44
N ASP A 27 -18.28 7.63 7.34
CA ASP A 27 -18.69 8.89 6.71
C ASP A 27 -19.48 9.79 7.68
N GLU A 28 -20.35 9.21 8.50
CA GLU A 28 -21.15 9.93 9.51
C GLU A 28 -20.37 10.39 10.75
N TRP A 29 -19.13 9.92 10.90
CA TRP A 29 -18.25 10.19 12.03
C TRP A 29 -17.22 11.27 11.74
N VAL A 30 -17.15 11.75 10.50
CA VAL A 30 -16.30 12.88 10.13
C VAL A 30 -16.66 14.12 10.95
N GLY A 31 -15.65 14.76 11.55
CA GLY A 31 -15.84 15.92 12.42
C GLY A 31 -16.27 15.61 13.86
N ARG A 32 -16.46 14.33 14.20
CA ARG A 32 -16.73 13.89 15.59
C ARG A 32 -15.45 13.50 16.30
N GLU A 33 -15.49 13.52 17.64
CA GLU A 33 -14.40 13.01 18.46
C GLU A 33 -14.45 11.47 18.50
N ILE A 34 -13.35 10.82 18.12
CA ILE A 34 -13.18 9.37 18.13
C ILE A 34 -12.04 9.02 19.06
N GLN A 35 -12.29 8.12 20.02
CA GLN A 35 -11.26 7.60 20.91
C GLN A 35 -10.88 6.17 20.51
N ILE A 36 -9.59 5.95 20.26
CA ILE A 36 -9.03 4.62 20.02
C ILE A 36 -8.17 4.26 21.24
N ARG A 37 -8.42 3.10 21.85
CA ARG A 37 -7.64 2.57 22.96
C ARG A 37 -7.01 1.24 22.56
N ALA A 38 -5.69 1.15 22.64
CA ALA A 38 -4.99 -0.11 22.46
C ALA A 38 -5.33 -1.08 23.61
N THR A 39 -5.67 -2.32 23.28
CA THR A 39 -5.95 -3.37 24.28
C THR A 39 -4.67 -3.90 24.96
N GLY A 40 -3.51 -3.58 24.39
CA GLY A 40 -2.21 -4.12 24.80
C GLY A 40 -1.81 -5.40 24.06
N GLU A 41 -2.72 -5.99 23.29
CA GLU A 41 -2.42 -7.13 22.44
C GLU A 41 -1.78 -6.68 21.13
N MET A 42 -0.64 -7.28 20.79
CA MET A 42 0.08 -7.03 19.55
C MET A 42 0.10 -8.31 18.73
N THR A 43 -0.46 -8.28 17.52
CA THR A 43 -0.63 -9.47 16.68
C THR A 43 0.11 -9.28 15.35
N CYS A 44 0.93 -10.27 14.98
CA CYS A 44 1.66 -10.25 13.70
C CYS A 44 0.69 -10.22 12.52
N VAL A 45 0.87 -9.24 11.61
CA VAL A 45 -0.03 -9.01 10.46
C VAL A 45 -0.07 -10.17 9.46
N SER A 46 0.96 -11.03 9.45
CA SER A 46 1.08 -12.16 8.53
C SER A 46 0.52 -13.47 9.11
N CYS A 47 0.93 -13.83 10.33
CA CYS A 47 0.60 -15.13 10.92
C CYS A 47 -0.38 -15.09 12.10
N GLY A 48 -0.86 -13.92 12.51
CA GLY A 48 -1.86 -13.78 13.58
C GLY A 48 -1.36 -14.14 14.99
N ARG A 49 -0.07 -14.43 15.18
CA ARG A 49 0.50 -14.73 16.50
C ARG A 49 0.67 -13.46 17.33
N THR A 50 0.33 -13.55 18.62
CA THR A 50 0.64 -12.51 19.60
C THR A 50 2.15 -12.38 19.76
N VAL A 51 2.65 -11.15 19.76
CA VAL A 51 4.07 -10.81 19.90
C VAL A 51 4.28 -9.77 20.99
N ARG A 52 5.51 -9.67 21.49
CA ARG A 52 5.90 -8.61 22.43
C ARG A 52 6.58 -7.42 21.73
N LYS A 53 6.91 -7.59 20.45
CA LYS A 53 7.64 -6.62 19.63
C LYS A 53 7.33 -6.86 18.16
N PHE A 54 7.11 -5.78 17.42
CA PHE A 54 7.03 -5.81 15.97
C PHE A 54 8.39 -5.58 15.31
N TYR A 55 8.53 -6.13 14.11
CA TYR A 55 9.62 -5.89 13.19
C TYR A 55 9.03 -5.40 11.86
N GLY A 56 9.71 -4.46 11.18
CA GLY A 56 9.20 -3.87 9.95
C GLY A 56 7.77 -3.31 10.11
N GLN A 57 6.89 -3.63 9.16
CA GLN A 57 5.50 -3.15 9.12
C GLN A 57 4.52 -4.03 9.94
N GLY A 58 4.88 -4.39 11.17
CA GLY A 58 3.98 -5.17 12.06
C GLY A 58 4.17 -6.69 12.01
N PHE A 59 5.32 -7.17 11.53
CA PHE A 59 5.62 -8.60 11.48
C PHE A 59 6.30 -9.11 12.76
N CYS A 60 6.16 -10.40 13.04
CA CYS A 60 7.08 -11.11 13.91
C CYS A 60 8.40 -11.38 13.16
N PHE A 61 9.49 -11.65 13.88
CA PHE A 61 10.80 -11.83 13.25
C PHE A 61 10.83 -12.93 12.15
N PRO A 62 10.25 -14.14 12.36
CA PRO A 62 10.17 -15.14 11.29
C PRO A 62 9.41 -14.63 10.05
N CYS A 63 8.27 -13.97 10.22
CA CYS A 63 7.50 -13.46 9.08
C CYS A 63 8.24 -12.32 8.36
N LEU A 64 8.97 -11.44 9.05
CA LEU A 64 9.78 -10.43 8.39
C LEU A 64 10.83 -11.07 7.46
N ARG A 65 11.45 -12.16 7.93
CA ARG A 65 12.48 -12.89 7.18
C ARG A 65 11.91 -13.67 6.00
N ASP A 66 10.77 -14.36 6.19
CA ASP A 66 10.32 -15.40 5.27
C ASP A 66 9.09 -15.00 4.44
N ALA A 67 8.21 -14.15 4.95
CA ALA A 67 6.94 -13.85 4.29
C ALA A 67 7.16 -13.05 2.99
N PRO A 68 6.50 -13.40 1.88
CA PRO A 68 6.69 -12.69 0.60
C PRO A 68 6.20 -11.23 0.65
N GLU A 69 5.15 -10.93 1.43
CA GLU A 69 4.66 -9.57 1.68
C GLU A 69 5.61 -8.70 2.52
N ALA A 70 6.68 -9.29 3.06
CA ALA A 70 7.76 -8.61 3.77
C ALA A 70 9.05 -8.51 2.94
N SER A 71 9.02 -8.88 1.65
CA SER A 71 10.18 -8.79 0.77
C SER A 71 10.57 -7.34 0.47
N GLU A 72 11.85 -7.11 0.16
CA GLU A 72 12.35 -5.76 -0.14
C GLU A 72 11.62 -5.12 -1.34
N CYS A 73 11.19 -5.93 -2.31
CA CYS A 73 10.51 -5.43 -3.51
C CYS A 73 9.10 -4.85 -3.26
N ILE A 74 8.58 -5.02 -2.04
CA ILE A 74 7.34 -4.38 -1.58
C ILE A 74 7.55 -2.87 -1.46
N VAL A 75 8.69 -2.43 -0.91
CA VAL A 75 9.06 -1.02 -0.77
C VAL A 75 9.85 -0.48 -1.95
N ARG A 76 10.53 -1.36 -2.69
CA ARG A 76 11.39 -1.04 -3.84
C ARG A 76 10.94 -1.84 -5.06
N PRO A 77 9.88 -1.40 -5.76
CA PRO A 77 9.29 -2.16 -6.86
C PRO A 77 10.31 -2.53 -7.95
N GLU A 78 11.34 -1.72 -8.16
CA GLU A 78 12.42 -1.93 -9.14
C GLU A 78 13.26 -3.20 -8.88
N LEU A 79 13.26 -3.72 -7.65
CA LEU A 79 13.97 -4.94 -7.28
C LEU A 79 13.14 -6.22 -7.48
N CYS A 80 11.87 -6.10 -7.89
CA CYS A 80 10.99 -7.24 -8.04
C CYS A 80 11.47 -8.18 -9.18
N GLN A 81 11.44 -9.50 -8.93
CA GLN A 81 11.81 -10.51 -9.92
C GLN A 81 10.69 -11.52 -10.20
N ALA A 82 9.45 -11.21 -9.82
CA ALA A 82 8.29 -12.10 -10.00
C ALA A 82 8.08 -12.52 -11.47
N HIS A 83 8.23 -11.58 -12.41
CA HIS A 83 8.18 -11.82 -13.86
C HIS A 83 9.24 -12.79 -14.38
N LEU A 84 10.28 -13.08 -13.59
CA LEU A 84 11.32 -14.08 -13.88
C LEU A 84 11.08 -15.41 -13.14
N GLY A 85 9.94 -15.58 -12.46
CA GLY A 85 9.63 -16.75 -11.63
C GLY A 85 10.47 -16.83 -10.36
N LYS A 86 10.85 -15.68 -9.78
CA LYS A 86 11.69 -15.58 -8.56
C LYS A 86 11.00 -14.81 -7.46
N GLY A 87 11.39 -15.09 -6.21
CA GLY A 87 10.92 -14.40 -5.01
C GLY A 87 10.93 -15.34 -3.81
N ARG A 88 10.38 -14.91 -2.67
CA ARG A 88 10.29 -15.76 -1.47
C ARG A 88 9.26 -16.89 -1.64
N ASP A 89 8.17 -16.58 -2.32
CA ASP A 89 7.11 -17.52 -2.72
C ASP A 89 6.71 -17.21 -4.16
N VAL A 90 7.09 -18.07 -5.10
CA VAL A 90 6.91 -17.81 -6.54
C VAL A 90 5.44 -17.66 -6.91
N GLU A 91 4.54 -18.44 -6.31
CA GLU A 91 3.11 -18.38 -6.63
C GLU A 91 2.49 -17.09 -6.09
N TRP A 92 2.83 -16.72 -4.86
CA TRP A 92 2.39 -15.47 -4.27
C TRP A 92 2.90 -14.27 -5.08
N GLU A 93 4.20 -14.25 -5.39
CA GLU A 93 4.86 -13.16 -6.10
C GLU A 93 4.28 -13.00 -7.50
N ARG A 94 4.02 -14.10 -8.22
CA ARG A 94 3.34 -14.05 -9.51
C ARG A 94 1.94 -13.43 -9.40
N ARG A 95 1.12 -13.90 -8.46
CA ARG A 95 -0.25 -13.37 -8.26
C ARG A 95 -0.27 -11.88 -7.91
N HIS A 96 0.72 -11.38 -7.17
CA HIS A 96 0.70 -10.01 -6.64
C HIS A 96 1.53 -9.02 -7.46
N HIS A 97 2.58 -9.47 -8.15
CA HIS A 97 3.56 -8.61 -8.80
C HIS A 97 3.68 -8.84 -10.32
N ASP A 98 3.40 -10.05 -10.81
CA ASP A 98 3.37 -10.37 -12.25
C ASP A 98 1.96 -10.14 -12.82
N THR A 99 1.50 -8.90 -12.68
CA THR A 99 0.20 -8.41 -13.14
C THR A 99 0.33 -6.96 -13.58
N GLU A 100 -0.68 -6.43 -14.25
CA GLU A 100 -0.65 -5.05 -14.72
C GLU A 100 -0.48 -4.06 -13.56
N HIS A 101 0.53 -3.20 -13.70
CA HIS A 101 0.77 -2.06 -12.82
C HIS A 101 0.66 -0.77 -13.61
N VAL A 102 0.30 0.30 -12.90
CA VAL A 102 0.26 1.66 -13.43
C VAL A 102 1.30 2.51 -12.72
N VAL A 103 1.99 3.34 -13.48
CA VAL A 103 2.77 4.46 -12.97
C VAL A 103 1.92 5.71 -13.13
N TYR A 104 1.81 6.50 -12.08
CA TYR A 104 0.98 7.70 -12.06
C TYR A 104 1.70 8.87 -11.39
N LEU A 105 1.25 10.07 -11.73
CA LEU A 105 1.52 11.28 -10.96
C LEU A 105 0.30 11.56 -10.10
N SER A 106 0.49 11.88 -8.82
CA SER A 106 -0.58 12.31 -7.92
C SER A 106 -0.27 13.67 -7.28
N ARG A 107 -1.32 14.44 -7.00
CA ARG A 107 -1.25 15.74 -6.33
C ARG A 107 -1.88 15.64 -4.94
N THR A 108 -1.07 15.68 -3.89
CA THR A 108 -1.54 15.76 -2.49
C THR A 108 -1.29 17.17 -1.95
N GLY A 109 -0.02 17.51 -1.68
CA GLY A 109 0.50 18.87 -1.46
C GLY A 109 1.62 19.25 -2.45
N GLY A 110 2.03 18.30 -3.27
CA GLY A 110 3.00 18.43 -4.37
C GLY A 110 2.80 17.27 -5.35
N ILE A 111 3.55 17.26 -6.45
CA ILE A 111 3.52 16.16 -7.42
C ILE A 111 4.35 15.00 -6.89
N LYS A 112 3.74 13.82 -6.80
CA LYS A 112 4.39 12.56 -6.43
C LYS A 112 4.30 11.57 -7.57
N VAL A 113 5.38 10.82 -7.80
CA VAL A 113 5.36 9.65 -8.68
C VAL A 113 5.01 8.44 -7.84
N GLY A 114 4.02 7.66 -8.27
CA GLY A 114 3.59 6.46 -7.57
C GLY A 114 3.41 5.27 -8.51
N VAL A 115 3.51 4.08 -7.93
CA VAL A 115 3.23 2.79 -8.57
C VAL A 115 2.13 2.08 -7.81
N THR A 116 1.21 1.47 -8.54
CA THR A 116 0.19 0.58 -7.96
C THR A 116 -0.27 -0.44 -8.99
N ARG A 117 -0.90 -1.53 -8.54
CA ARG A 117 -1.59 -2.44 -9.46
C ARG A 117 -2.79 -1.74 -10.08
N SER A 118 -3.11 -2.08 -11.33
CA SER A 118 -4.24 -1.44 -12.03
C SER A 118 -5.57 -1.63 -11.32
N ASP A 119 -5.78 -2.78 -10.65
CA ASP A 119 -6.97 -3.09 -9.84
C ASP A 119 -7.11 -2.26 -8.56
N GLN A 120 -6.05 -1.59 -8.12
CA GLN A 120 -6.05 -0.71 -6.95
C GLN A 120 -6.34 0.76 -7.30
N VAL A 121 -6.59 1.08 -8.57
CA VAL A 121 -7.01 2.43 -8.97
C VAL A 121 -8.54 2.52 -8.87
N PRO A 122 -9.13 3.54 -8.22
CA PRO A 122 -8.49 4.71 -7.59
C PRO A 122 -8.20 4.56 -6.09
N VAL A 123 -8.49 3.41 -5.47
CA VAL A 123 -8.33 3.15 -4.02
C VAL A 123 -6.96 3.58 -3.49
N ARG A 124 -5.87 3.31 -4.22
CA ARG A 124 -4.52 3.71 -3.84
C ARG A 124 -4.34 5.24 -3.78
N TRP A 125 -5.00 5.98 -4.65
CA TRP A 125 -4.94 7.45 -4.67
C TRP A 125 -5.69 8.02 -3.47
N ILE A 126 -6.82 7.41 -3.13
CA ILE A 126 -7.62 7.72 -1.94
C ILE A 126 -6.80 7.48 -0.66
N ASP A 127 -6.15 6.32 -0.55
CA ASP A 127 -5.28 5.98 0.58
C ASP A 127 -4.13 6.98 0.78
N GLN A 128 -3.70 7.64 -0.30
CA GLN A 128 -2.62 8.64 -0.28
C GLN A 128 -3.10 10.08 -0.06
N GLY A 129 -4.42 10.31 -0.01
CA GLY A 129 -5.00 11.64 0.05
C GLY A 129 -4.74 12.47 -1.22
N ALA A 130 -4.70 11.82 -2.39
CA ALA A 130 -4.53 12.51 -3.67
C ALA A 130 -5.83 13.24 -4.07
N VAL A 131 -5.69 14.53 -4.38
CA VAL A 131 -6.77 15.37 -4.93
C VAL A 131 -6.97 15.07 -6.41
N GLU A 132 -5.86 14.83 -7.12
CA GLU A 132 -5.84 14.49 -8.54
C GLU A 132 -4.75 13.46 -8.79
N ALA A 133 -4.97 12.62 -9.81
CA ALA A 133 -3.96 11.71 -10.31
C ALA A 133 -4.11 11.50 -11.82
N VAL A 134 -2.99 11.27 -12.50
CA VAL A 134 -2.95 10.92 -13.92
C VAL A 134 -2.03 9.73 -14.13
N ILE A 135 -2.52 8.73 -14.86
CA ILE A 135 -1.71 7.59 -15.28
C ILE A 135 -0.81 8.03 -16.43
N ILE A 136 0.48 7.74 -16.31
CA ILE A 136 1.50 8.09 -17.31
C ILE A 136 2.07 6.85 -18.02
N ALA A 137 1.96 5.68 -17.41
CA ALA A 137 2.35 4.41 -18.03
C ALA A 137 1.55 3.24 -17.46
N ARG A 138 1.31 2.22 -18.30
CA ARG A 138 0.86 0.89 -17.89
C ARG A 138 1.97 -0.11 -18.21
N THR A 139 2.23 -1.02 -17.30
CA THR A 139 3.31 -2.01 -17.43
C THR A 139 2.79 -3.41 -17.07
N PRO A 140 3.24 -4.47 -17.75
CA PRO A 140 2.74 -5.82 -17.51
C PRO A 140 3.14 -6.43 -16.15
N TYR A 141 4.14 -5.86 -15.46
CA TYR A 141 4.62 -6.36 -14.17
C TYR A 141 5.24 -5.25 -13.31
N ARG A 142 5.33 -5.50 -11.99
CA ARG A 142 5.75 -4.53 -10.96
C ARG A 142 7.13 -3.91 -11.20
N GLN A 143 8.12 -4.72 -11.60
CA GLN A 143 9.50 -4.25 -11.74
C GLN A 143 9.63 -3.14 -12.78
N LEU A 144 8.99 -3.28 -13.94
CA LEU A 144 9.06 -2.27 -14.99
C LEU A 144 8.43 -0.96 -14.52
N ALA A 145 7.29 -1.01 -13.81
CA ALA A 145 6.72 0.18 -13.18
C ALA A 145 7.69 0.82 -12.18
N GLY A 146 8.40 0.01 -11.38
CA GLY A 146 9.42 0.47 -10.44
C GLY A 146 10.60 1.17 -11.12
N LEU A 147 11.09 0.63 -12.23
CA LEU A 147 12.17 1.26 -13.00
C LEU A 147 11.76 2.63 -13.55
N ILE A 148 10.53 2.74 -14.06
CA ILE A 148 9.97 4.01 -14.53
C ILE A 148 9.82 4.99 -13.35
N GLU A 149 9.31 4.52 -12.20
CA GLU A 149 9.16 5.35 -11.00
C GLU A 149 10.50 5.94 -10.53
N VAL A 150 11.53 5.10 -10.45
CA VAL A 150 12.89 5.52 -10.05
C VAL A 150 13.43 6.57 -11.01
N GLU A 151 13.23 6.41 -12.31
CA GLU A 151 13.69 7.39 -13.31
C GLU A 151 12.95 8.72 -13.16
N LEU A 152 11.62 8.68 -13.07
CA LEU A 152 10.80 9.90 -12.98
C LEU A 152 11.02 10.67 -11.68
N LYS A 153 11.28 9.99 -10.55
CA LYS A 153 11.60 10.65 -9.28
C LYS A 153 12.83 11.56 -9.36
N LYS A 154 13.73 11.36 -10.34
CA LYS A 154 14.86 12.29 -10.59
C LYS A 154 14.40 13.65 -11.09
N HIS A 155 13.27 13.71 -11.80
CA HIS A 155 12.69 14.92 -12.38
C HIS A 155 11.68 15.59 -11.46
N PHE A 156 10.86 14.80 -10.77
CA PHE A 156 9.89 15.27 -9.79
C PHE A 156 10.54 15.31 -8.42
N LYS A 157 11.33 16.36 -8.16
CA LYS A 157 11.91 16.62 -6.83
C LYS A 157 10.78 16.67 -5.80
N ASP A 158 10.88 15.82 -4.79
CA ASP A 158 10.05 15.88 -3.58
C ASP A 158 10.41 17.18 -2.82
N ARG A 159 9.86 18.30 -3.29
CA ARG A 159 9.90 19.60 -2.61
C ARG A 159 8.81 19.61 -1.53
N THR A 160 8.92 18.67 -0.60
CA THR A 160 8.27 18.84 0.70
C THR A 160 9.34 19.45 1.61
N ASP A 161 9.51 20.76 1.47
CA ASP A 161 10.31 21.61 2.36
C ASP A 161 9.61 21.58 3.72
N TRP A 162 10.09 20.73 4.64
CA TRP A 162 9.61 20.68 6.01
C TRP A 162 10.29 21.83 6.77
N ARG A 163 9.63 22.99 6.77
CA ARG A 163 9.84 24.02 7.79
C ARG A 163 8.55 24.19 8.56
#